data_AF-A0AAN9VKD1-F1
#
_entry.id   AF-A0AAN9VKD1-F1
#
_cell.length_a   1.000
_cell.length_b   1.000
_cell.length_c   1.000
_cell.angle_alpha   90.00
_cell.angle_beta   90.00
_cell.angle_gamma   90.00
#
_symmetry.space_group_name_H-M   'P 1'
#
loop_
_entity.id
_entity.type
_entity.pdbx_description
1 polymer ?
#
loop_
_entity_poly.entity_id
_entity_poly.type
_entity_poly.pdbx_seq_one_letter_code
_entity_poly.pdbx_strand_id
1 'polypeptide(L)'
;MYFLASKYHEGVLQARRRVASGAWRRYDAARVMYGLVNAVRCRCGDDLSLVSADQFGSYVEIPGGNVRVPLGYVGVLAPLLRDLPDCCVHYCKPVQLVRWGVPGPGGSGPAAVVRCCDGEEFPADYVLVTVSLGVLKAQADRLFCPALPAEKVEAIDRLGYGLANKVFLEYKRPFWVWREGGIRLAWSAEELSDRSDWVKGLCTVEEMAGSQHVICAWVAGPEASAMERCTDEEVADAVTRVLRQFTGDPSLPYPCNVLRSKWCSDPFFCGAYSYMALDSTVGHQCDLGAPVPSVSELTAPVLLFAGEATCPGHYSTVHGARLSGIREAERIVQLTKQFCGPPRALADRRRN
;
A
#
# COMPACT_ATOMS: atom_id res chain seq x y z
N MET A 1 -44.88 13.10 4.29
CA MET A 1 -45.89 12.11 3.86
C MET A 1 -45.24 11.26 2.77
N TYR A 2 -44.89 10.03 3.14
CA TYR A 2 -44.46 8.85 2.35
C TYR A 2 -44.14 8.99 0.86
N PHE A 3 -42.89 8.69 0.44
CA PHE A 3 -42.64 7.90 -0.78
C PHE A 3 -41.20 7.32 -0.98
N LEU A 4 -40.30 7.30 0.01
CA LEU A 4 -38.98 6.63 -0.13
C LEU A 4 -38.69 5.51 0.88
N ALA A 5 -39.57 5.28 1.86
CA ALA A 5 -39.46 4.13 2.77
C ALA A 5 -40.11 2.84 2.24
N SER A 6 -40.92 2.90 1.17
CA SER A 6 -41.77 1.76 0.78
C SER A 6 -41.01 0.62 0.10
N LYS A 7 -40.00 0.92 -0.73
CA LYS A 7 -39.28 -0.14 -1.48
C LYS A 7 -38.17 -0.82 -0.68
N TYR A 8 -37.51 -0.09 0.23
CA TYR A 8 -36.61 -0.70 1.21
C TYR A 8 -37.40 -1.59 2.18
N HIS A 9 -38.62 -1.17 2.55
CA HIS A 9 -39.52 -1.97 3.39
C HIS A 9 -40.12 -3.17 2.64
N GLU A 10 -40.49 -3.05 1.36
CA GLU A 10 -40.95 -4.18 0.53
C GLU A 10 -39.84 -5.21 0.26
N GLY A 11 -38.60 -4.77 0.01
CA GLY A 11 -37.44 -5.66 -0.09
C GLY A 11 -37.18 -6.40 1.22
N VAL A 12 -37.26 -5.70 2.36
CA VAL A 12 -37.16 -6.29 3.70
C VAL A 12 -38.35 -7.20 4.04
N LEU A 13 -39.56 -6.91 3.54
CA LEU A 13 -40.76 -7.72 3.76
C LEU A 13 -40.80 -8.95 2.83
N GLN A 14 -40.34 -8.85 1.58
CA GLN A 14 -40.12 -10.00 0.70
C GLN A 14 -38.99 -10.88 1.23
N ALA A 15 -37.91 -10.30 1.76
CA ALA A 15 -36.89 -11.02 2.50
C ALA A 15 -37.50 -11.73 3.72
N ARG A 16 -38.35 -11.07 4.52
CA ARG A 16 -39.08 -11.68 5.66
C ARG A 16 -40.05 -12.79 5.25
N ARG A 17 -40.68 -12.74 4.08
CA ARG A 17 -41.54 -13.82 3.56
C ARG A 17 -40.72 -15.01 3.04
N ARG A 18 -39.57 -14.76 2.42
CA ARG A 18 -38.60 -15.80 2.01
C ARG A 18 -37.88 -16.41 3.21
N VAL A 19 -37.77 -15.67 4.32
CA VAL A 19 -37.21 -16.14 5.59
C VAL A 19 -37.96 -17.35 6.18
N ALA A 20 -39.23 -17.51 5.83
CA ALA A 20 -40.09 -18.59 6.32
C ALA A 20 -39.86 -19.95 5.62
N SER A 21 -39.22 -20.00 4.44
CA SER A 21 -39.12 -21.23 3.61
C SER A 21 -37.82 -22.04 3.76
N GLY A 22 -36.91 -21.63 4.65
CA GLY A 22 -35.68 -22.37 4.99
C GLY A 22 -34.56 -22.42 3.94
N ALA A 23 -34.88 -22.47 2.65
CA ALA A 23 -33.91 -22.50 1.54
C ALA A 23 -33.13 -21.17 1.36
N TRP A 24 -33.69 -20.06 1.89
CA TRP A 24 -33.13 -18.71 1.80
C TRP A 24 -31.80 -18.50 2.55
N ARG A 25 -31.55 -19.26 3.64
CA ARG A 25 -30.44 -18.92 4.56
C ARG A 25 -29.07 -19.16 3.96
N ARG A 26 -28.90 -20.21 3.15
CA ARG A 26 -27.56 -20.63 2.71
C ARG A 26 -27.04 -19.78 1.56
N TYR A 27 -27.88 -19.46 0.58
CA TYR A 27 -27.47 -18.70 -0.60
C TYR A 27 -27.13 -17.24 -0.24
N ASP A 28 -28.01 -16.55 0.50
CA ASP A 28 -27.76 -15.18 0.92
C ASP A 28 -26.60 -15.07 1.92
N ALA A 29 -26.48 -16.03 2.86
CA ALA A 29 -25.32 -16.09 3.74
C ALA A 29 -24.02 -16.31 2.95
N ALA A 30 -24.02 -17.18 1.95
CA ALA A 30 -22.86 -17.38 1.08
C ALA A 30 -22.47 -16.07 0.38
N ARG A 31 -23.42 -15.35 -0.21
CA ARG A 31 -23.16 -14.02 -0.84
C ARG A 31 -22.57 -13.02 0.14
N VAL A 32 -23.11 -12.94 1.35
CA VAL A 32 -22.55 -12.08 2.41
C VAL A 32 -21.12 -12.49 2.75
N MET A 33 -20.85 -13.78 2.91
CA MET A 33 -19.50 -14.28 3.18
C MET A 33 -18.53 -13.96 2.05
N TYR A 34 -18.94 -14.11 0.78
CA TYR A 34 -18.15 -13.69 -0.38
C TYR A 34 -17.91 -12.17 -0.40
N GLY A 35 -18.92 -11.36 -0.08
CA GLY A 35 -18.75 -9.91 0.08
C GLY A 35 -17.75 -9.54 1.19
N LEU A 36 -17.76 -10.28 2.31
CA LEU A 36 -16.79 -10.10 3.38
C LEU A 36 -15.38 -10.52 2.95
N VAL A 37 -15.25 -11.60 2.17
CA VAL A 37 -13.97 -12.01 1.55
C VAL A 37 -13.40 -10.88 0.69
N ASN A 38 -14.21 -10.21 -0.13
CA ASN A 38 -13.77 -9.04 -0.90
C ASN A 38 -13.29 -7.88 -0.03
N ALA A 39 -13.88 -7.68 1.16
CA ALA A 39 -13.39 -6.67 2.08
C ALA A 39 -12.02 -7.03 2.69
N VAL A 40 -11.75 -8.32 2.95
CA VAL A 40 -10.42 -8.80 3.40
C VAL A 40 -9.42 -8.69 2.26
N ARG A 41 -9.81 -9.08 1.03
CA ARG A 41 -9.03 -8.91 -0.20
C ARG A 41 -8.55 -7.48 -0.36
N CYS A 42 -9.44 -6.51 -0.10
CA CYS A 42 -9.11 -5.08 -0.13
C CYS A 42 -7.97 -4.69 0.82
N ARG A 43 -7.86 -5.35 1.98
CA ARG A 43 -6.80 -5.06 2.96
C ARG A 43 -5.44 -5.53 2.49
N CYS A 44 -5.38 -6.61 1.73
CA CYS A 44 -4.12 -7.16 1.22
C CYS A 44 -3.78 -6.59 -0.16
N GLY A 45 -4.78 -6.15 -0.93
CA GLY A 45 -4.59 -5.68 -2.31
C GLY A 45 -4.36 -6.82 -3.31
N ASP A 46 -4.64 -8.07 -2.94
CA ASP A 46 -4.43 -9.25 -3.80
C ASP A 46 -5.43 -10.36 -3.48
N ASP A 47 -5.43 -11.44 -4.26
CA ASP A 47 -6.20 -12.64 -4.02
C ASP A 47 -5.85 -13.28 -2.67
N LEU A 48 -6.87 -13.68 -1.90
CA LEU A 48 -6.65 -14.26 -0.57
C LEU A 48 -5.96 -15.63 -0.62
N SER A 49 -6.03 -16.33 -1.75
CA SER A 49 -5.26 -17.56 -1.96
C SER A 49 -3.75 -17.32 -1.93
N LEU A 50 -3.29 -16.09 -2.15
CA LEU A 50 -1.88 -15.71 -2.08
C LEU A 50 -1.46 -15.23 -0.70
N VAL A 51 -2.38 -15.12 0.26
CA VAL A 51 -2.10 -14.62 1.63
C VAL A 51 -1.81 -15.81 2.54
N SER A 52 -0.72 -15.74 3.30
CA SER A 52 -0.40 -16.77 4.29
C SER A 52 -1.37 -16.70 5.46
N ALA A 53 -2.14 -17.77 5.67
CA ALA A 53 -3.04 -17.89 6.81
C ALA A 53 -2.28 -17.86 8.16
N ASP A 54 -1.14 -18.55 8.22
CA ASP A 54 -0.30 -18.62 9.43
C ASP A 54 0.30 -17.25 9.78
N GLN A 55 0.75 -16.51 8.76
CA GLN A 55 1.38 -15.21 8.98
C GLN A 55 0.38 -14.05 9.01
N PHE A 56 -0.89 -14.24 8.61
CA PHE A 56 -1.91 -13.18 8.67
C PHE A 56 -2.08 -12.65 10.10
N GLY A 57 -1.98 -13.54 11.10
CA GLY A 57 -2.05 -13.18 12.52
C GLY A 57 -0.81 -12.46 13.07
N SER A 58 0.26 -12.28 12.27
CA SER A 58 1.45 -11.53 12.71
C SER A 58 1.22 -10.02 12.82
N TYR A 59 0.13 -9.50 12.23
CA TYR A 59 -0.22 -8.09 12.30
C TYR A 59 -0.63 -7.70 13.72
N VAL A 60 -0.03 -6.62 14.24
CA VAL A 60 -0.30 -6.11 15.59
C VAL A 60 -1.28 -4.94 15.50
N GLU A 61 -2.51 -5.16 15.96
CA GLU A 61 -3.53 -4.12 16.03
C GLU A 61 -3.28 -3.17 17.21
N ILE A 62 -3.27 -1.87 16.92
CA ILE A 62 -3.17 -0.83 17.95
C ILE A 62 -4.56 -0.62 18.57
N PRO A 63 -4.72 -0.74 19.90
CA PRO A 63 -6.01 -0.52 20.54
C PRO A 63 -6.45 0.95 20.43
N GLY A 64 -7.76 1.20 20.50
CA GLY A 64 -8.33 2.56 20.44
C GLY A 64 -9.08 2.88 19.15
N GLY A 65 -9.12 1.95 18.19
CA GLY A 65 -9.91 2.06 16.97
C GLY A 65 -9.31 2.99 15.91
N ASN A 66 -10.08 3.23 14.85
CA ASN A 66 -9.62 3.98 13.67
C ASN A 66 -10.00 5.47 13.77
N VAL A 67 -9.00 6.34 13.61
CA VAL A 67 -9.20 7.80 13.56
C VAL A 67 -8.80 8.31 12.18
N ARG A 68 -9.57 9.27 11.66
CA ARG A 68 -9.24 9.98 10.42
C ARG A 68 -8.54 11.29 10.75
N VAL A 69 -7.47 11.61 10.01
CA VAL A 69 -6.83 12.93 10.06
C VAL A 69 -7.71 13.93 9.30
N PRO A 70 -8.34 14.94 9.95
CA PRO A 70 -9.37 15.77 9.31
C PRO A 70 -8.88 16.57 8.09
N LEU A 71 -7.61 17.01 8.11
CA LEU A 71 -6.98 17.76 7.01
C LEU A 71 -6.24 16.85 6.01
N GLY A 72 -6.45 15.53 6.10
CA GLY A 72 -5.66 14.55 5.37
C GLY A 72 -4.25 14.39 5.94
N TYR A 73 -3.52 13.38 5.44
CA TYR A 73 -2.20 13.03 5.96
C TYR A 73 -1.12 14.09 5.68
N VAL A 74 -1.38 15.02 4.76
CA VAL A 74 -0.54 16.22 4.54
C VAL A 74 -0.38 17.03 5.82
N GLY A 75 -1.41 17.11 6.66
CA GLY A 75 -1.34 17.79 7.96
C GLY A 75 -0.36 17.15 8.95
N VAL A 76 -0.02 15.86 8.78
CA VAL A 76 0.98 15.14 9.58
C VAL A 76 2.38 15.31 9.00
N LEU A 77 2.51 15.28 7.68
CA LEU A 77 3.81 15.33 6.99
C LEU A 77 4.38 16.75 6.88
N ALA A 78 3.53 17.75 6.65
CA ALA A 78 3.99 19.13 6.42
C ALA A 78 4.82 19.72 7.58
N PRO A 79 4.47 19.52 8.87
CA PRO A 79 5.35 19.94 9.97
C PRO A 79 6.72 19.26 9.94
N LEU A 80 6.77 17.94 9.71
CA LEU A 80 8.02 17.20 9.66
C LEU A 80 8.94 17.70 8.54
N LEU A 81 8.37 18.06 7.38
CA LEU A 81 9.13 18.62 6.27
C LEU A 81 9.65 20.03 6.55
N ARG A 82 8.91 20.85 7.31
CA ARG A 82 9.35 22.20 7.69
C ARG A 82 10.51 22.20 8.69
N ASP A 83 10.62 21.15 9.49
CA ASP A 83 11.68 21.01 10.49
C ASP A 83 13.01 20.50 9.88
N LEU A 84 13.00 20.07 8.61
CA LEU A 84 14.21 19.69 7.90
C LEU A 84 14.98 20.94 7.44
N PRO A 85 16.33 20.93 7.49
CA PRO A 85 17.11 22.03 6.95
C PRO A 85 16.85 22.25 5.46
N ASP A 86 17.00 23.51 5.03
CA ASP A 86 16.93 23.87 3.62
C ASP A 86 17.91 23.02 2.79
N CYS A 87 17.50 22.64 1.58
CA CYS A 87 18.27 21.82 0.65
C CYS A 87 18.52 20.36 1.07
N CYS A 88 17.91 19.84 2.14
CA CYS A 88 18.02 18.40 2.47
C CYS A 88 17.09 17.50 1.65
N VAL A 89 16.05 18.06 1.02
CA VAL A 89 15.09 17.31 0.19
C VAL A 89 15.22 17.75 -1.26
N HIS A 90 15.67 16.84 -2.11
CA HIS A 90 15.80 17.07 -3.55
C HIS A 90 14.63 16.42 -4.30
N TYR A 91 13.66 17.24 -4.70
CA TYR A 91 12.54 16.78 -5.53
C TYR A 91 12.96 16.56 -6.98
N CYS A 92 12.19 15.75 -7.71
CA CYS A 92 12.43 15.46 -9.12
C CYS A 92 13.82 14.84 -9.39
N LYS A 93 14.36 14.09 -8.42
CA LYS A 93 15.61 13.33 -8.53
C LYS A 93 15.38 11.81 -8.49
N PRO A 94 14.75 11.19 -9.50
CA PRO A 94 14.64 9.73 -9.57
C PRO A 94 16.03 9.09 -9.47
N VAL A 95 16.23 8.20 -8.51
CA VAL A 95 17.47 7.44 -8.36
C VAL A 95 17.54 6.39 -9.46
N GLN A 96 18.64 6.38 -10.20
CA GLN A 96 18.90 5.41 -11.25
C GLN A 96 19.73 4.23 -10.73
N LEU A 97 20.75 4.49 -9.91
CA LEU A 97 21.73 3.50 -9.49
C LEU A 97 22.36 3.87 -8.15
N VAL A 98 22.45 2.91 -7.24
CA VAL A 98 23.19 2.98 -5.98
C VAL A 98 24.43 2.11 -6.10
N ARG A 99 25.60 2.76 -6.27
CA ARG A 99 26.89 2.08 -6.20
C ARG A 99 27.35 2.03 -4.75
N TRP A 100 27.71 0.87 -4.22
CA TRP A 100 28.07 0.71 -2.80
C TRP A 100 29.17 -0.33 -2.59
N GLY A 101 29.89 -0.27 -1.47
CA GLY A 101 30.80 -1.33 -1.03
C GLY A 101 32.08 -1.53 -1.85
N VAL A 102 32.31 -0.75 -2.91
CA VAL A 102 33.53 -0.81 -3.73
C VAL A 102 34.30 0.51 -3.59
N PRO A 103 35.42 0.54 -2.84
CA PRO A 103 36.33 1.68 -2.87
C PRO A 103 36.86 1.86 -4.30
N GLY A 104 36.98 3.11 -4.76
CA GLY A 104 37.64 3.41 -6.04
C GLY A 104 39.08 2.88 -6.10
N PRO A 105 39.67 2.74 -7.30
CA PRO A 105 41.07 2.34 -7.45
C PRO A 105 41.97 3.27 -6.62
N GLY A 106 42.66 2.70 -5.62
CA GLY A 106 43.46 3.44 -4.62
C GLY A 106 42.92 3.41 -3.19
N GLY A 107 41.72 2.87 -2.95
CA GLY A 107 41.15 2.73 -1.60
C GLY A 107 40.58 4.01 -0.99
N SER A 108 40.69 5.15 -1.67
CA SER A 108 40.09 6.43 -1.28
C SER A 108 38.85 6.71 -2.14
N GLY A 109 37.66 6.47 -1.60
CA GLY A 109 36.40 6.78 -2.26
C GLY A 109 35.25 6.71 -1.27
N PRO A 110 34.10 7.35 -1.58
CA PRO A 110 32.92 7.29 -0.71
C PRO A 110 32.41 5.85 -0.59
N ALA A 111 31.82 5.50 0.55
CA ALA A 111 31.30 4.15 0.79
C ALA A 111 30.17 3.79 -0.19
N ALA A 112 29.40 4.78 -0.60
CA ALA A 112 28.41 4.68 -1.66
C ALA A 112 28.32 5.96 -2.51
N VAL A 113 27.80 5.80 -3.73
CA VAL A 113 27.42 6.89 -4.64
C VAL A 113 26.03 6.60 -5.19
N VAL A 114 25.09 7.51 -4.94
CA VAL A 114 23.73 7.47 -5.48
C VAL A 114 23.68 8.34 -6.74
N ARG A 115 23.44 7.71 -7.90
CA ARG A 115 23.28 8.39 -9.19
C ARG A 115 21.80 8.56 -9.51
N CYS A 116 21.40 9.76 -9.87
CA CYS A 116 20.06 10.10 -10.35
C CYS A 116 19.95 9.99 -11.88
N CYS A 117 18.73 9.89 -12.40
CA CYS A 117 18.45 9.76 -13.84
C CYS A 117 18.89 10.97 -14.67
N ASP A 118 19.06 12.14 -14.06
CA ASP A 118 19.59 13.35 -14.70
C ASP A 118 21.13 13.41 -14.70
N GLY A 119 21.80 12.38 -14.15
CA GLY A 119 23.25 12.26 -14.10
C GLY A 119 23.89 12.84 -12.85
N GLU A 120 23.13 13.49 -11.95
CA GLU A 120 23.68 13.96 -10.68
C GLU A 120 24.09 12.79 -9.78
N GLU A 121 25.19 12.94 -9.04
CA GLU A 121 25.72 11.93 -8.14
C GLU A 121 25.90 12.47 -6.72
N PHE A 122 25.43 11.70 -5.74
CA PHE A 122 25.52 12.02 -4.32
C PHE A 122 26.42 10.98 -3.62
N PRO A 123 27.65 11.36 -3.21
CA PRO A 123 28.49 10.50 -2.38
C PRO A 123 27.94 10.42 -0.96
N ALA A 124 28.01 9.26 -0.35
CA ALA A 124 27.51 9.04 1.00
C ALA A 124 28.31 7.98 1.76
N ASP A 125 28.36 8.13 3.09
CA ASP A 125 28.87 7.11 4.01
C ASP A 125 27.82 6.00 4.23
N TYR A 126 26.54 6.38 4.23
CA TYR A 126 25.39 5.51 4.41
C TYR A 126 24.30 5.87 3.40
N VAL A 127 23.60 4.87 2.90
CA VAL A 127 22.40 5.05 2.07
C VAL A 127 21.22 4.40 2.77
N LEU A 128 20.27 5.21 3.25
CA LEU A 128 19.01 4.73 3.79
C LEU A 128 17.97 4.59 2.67
N VAL A 129 17.69 3.34 2.30
CA VAL A 129 16.75 2.96 1.26
C VAL A 129 15.34 2.92 1.85
N THR A 130 14.44 3.74 1.30
CA THR A 130 13.01 3.79 1.66
C THR A 130 12.09 3.63 0.45
N VAL A 131 12.63 3.15 -0.67
CA VAL A 131 11.82 2.85 -1.86
C VAL A 131 10.77 1.79 -1.54
N SER A 132 9.63 1.85 -2.23
CA SER A 132 8.55 0.88 -2.03
C SER A 132 9.01 -0.54 -2.34
N LEU A 133 8.39 -1.53 -1.68
CA LEU A 133 8.65 -2.94 -1.99
C LEU A 133 8.29 -3.26 -3.46
N GLY A 134 7.27 -2.60 -4.03
CA GLY A 134 6.94 -2.74 -5.45
C GLY A 134 8.09 -2.30 -6.38
N VAL A 135 8.74 -1.18 -6.09
CA VAL A 135 9.91 -0.72 -6.85
C VAL A 135 11.09 -1.66 -6.67
N LEU A 136 11.33 -2.17 -5.45
CA LEU A 136 12.37 -3.16 -5.21
C LEU A 136 12.12 -4.44 -6.02
N LYS A 137 10.90 -4.97 -6.03
CA LYS A 137 10.52 -6.13 -6.85
C LYS A 137 10.74 -5.88 -8.35
N ALA A 138 10.47 -4.67 -8.82
CA ALA A 138 10.57 -4.33 -10.23
C ALA A 138 12.01 -4.02 -10.70
N GLN A 139 12.88 -3.51 -9.81
CA GLN A 139 14.13 -2.85 -10.22
C GLN A 139 15.35 -3.14 -9.35
N ALA A 140 15.27 -3.97 -8.29
CA ALA A 140 16.41 -4.20 -7.40
C ALA A 140 17.65 -4.77 -8.12
N ASP A 141 17.47 -5.53 -9.20
CA ASP A 141 18.54 -6.07 -10.05
C ASP A 141 19.36 -4.97 -10.76
N ARG A 142 18.75 -3.81 -11.01
CA ARG A 142 19.36 -2.66 -11.71
C ARG A 142 19.70 -1.51 -10.77
N LEU A 143 18.96 -1.38 -9.67
CA LEU A 143 19.08 -0.26 -8.75
C LEU A 143 20.35 -0.33 -7.90
N PHE A 144 20.93 -1.52 -7.69
CA PHE A 144 22.09 -1.70 -6.81
C PHE A 144 23.30 -2.28 -7.54
N CYS A 145 24.48 -1.71 -7.29
CA CYS A 145 25.75 -2.24 -7.78
C CYS A 145 26.81 -2.20 -6.66
N PRO A 146 27.34 -3.34 -6.17
CA PRO A 146 27.00 -4.70 -6.59
C PRO A 146 25.55 -5.07 -6.23
N ALA A 147 25.10 -6.22 -6.75
CA ALA A 147 23.78 -6.76 -6.45
C ALA A 147 23.59 -7.00 -4.94
N LEU A 148 22.34 -6.97 -4.49
CA LEU A 148 21.99 -7.25 -3.09
C LEU A 148 22.27 -8.73 -2.74
N PRO A 149 22.57 -9.04 -1.46
CA PRO A 149 22.74 -10.42 -1.00
C PRO A 149 21.49 -11.29 -1.21
N ALA A 150 21.68 -12.60 -1.31
CA ALA A 150 20.60 -13.56 -1.61
C ALA A 150 19.41 -13.46 -0.63
N GLU A 151 19.67 -13.36 0.68
CA GLU A 151 18.62 -13.22 1.70
C GLU A 151 17.75 -11.98 1.47
N LYS A 152 18.35 -10.87 1.01
CA LYS A 152 17.64 -9.63 0.71
C LYS A 152 16.78 -9.79 -0.54
N VAL A 153 17.31 -10.42 -1.58
CA VAL A 153 16.59 -10.68 -2.83
C VAL A 153 15.43 -11.62 -2.57
N GLU A 154 15.64 -12.69 -1.80
CA GLU A 154 14.58 -13.61 -1.40
C GLU A 154 13.49 -12.89 -0.60
N ALA A 155 13.83 -12.03 0.35
CA ALA A 155 12.84 -11.23 1.06
C ALA A 155 12.02 -10.32 0.13
N ILE A 156 12.68 -9.66 -0.83
CA ILE A 156 12.02 -8.82 -1.84
C ILE A 156 11.03 -9.68 -2.66
N ASP A 157 11.40 -10.89 -3.05
CA ASP A 157 10.58 -11.77 -3.87
C ASP A 157 9.41 -12.37 -3.09
N ARG A 158 9.66 -12.86 -1.87
CA ARG A 158 8.69 -13.60 -1.05
C ARG A 158 7.62 -12.72 -0.42
N LEU A 159 7.93 -11.49 -0.01
CA LEU A 159 6.94 -10.61 0.59
C LEU A 159 5.89 -10.20 -0.45
N GLY A 160 4.61 -10.19 -0.06
CA GLY A 160 3.54 -9.77 -0.96
C GLY A 160 3.53 -8.26 -1.14
N TYR A 161 3.11 -7.78 -2.32
CA TYR A 161 2.88 -6.35 -2.56
C TYR A 161 1.57 -6.14 -3.30
N GLY A 162 0.58 -5.63 -2.58
CA GLY A 162 -0.80 -5.54 -3.02
C GLY A 162 -1.07 -4.36 -3.93
N LEU A 163 -2.10 -4.49 -4.74
CA LEU A 163 -2.66 -3.47 -5.61
C LEU A 163 -3.97 -2.95 -5.02
N ALA A 164 -4.06 -1.65 -4.79
CA ALA A 164 -5.27 -1.02 -4.30
C ALA A 164 -5.38 0.41 -4.82
N ASN A 165 -6.59 0.82 -5.19
CA ASN A 165 -6.90 2.17 -5.62
C ASN A 165 -8.19 2.68 -4.97
N LYS A 166 -8.28 4.01 -4.92
CA LYS A 166 -9.50 4.73 -4.54
C LYS A 166 -10.06 5.44 -5.76
N VAL A 167 -11.38 5.43 -5.88
CA VAL A 167 -12.15 6.21 -6.86
C VAL A 167 -13.11 7.10 -6.09
N PHE A 168 -12.84 8.39 -6.08
CA PHE A 168 -13.71 9.43 -5.54
C PHE A 168 -14.68 9.88 -6.62
N LEU A 169 -15.97 9.87 -6.28
CA LEU A 169 -17.08 10.14 -7.19
C LEU A 169 -17.89 11.29 -6.58
N GLU A 170 -17.88 12.44 -7.24
CA GLU A 170 -18.64 13.61 -6.80
C GLU A 170 -20.01 13.65 -7.46
N TYR A 171 -21.05 13.95 -6.69
CA TYR A 171 -22.42 14.05 -7.14
C TYR A 171 -22.99 15.43 -6.82
N LYS A 172 -23.45 16.13 -7.86
CA LYS A 172 -24.16 17.41 -7.73
C LYS A 172 -25.39 17.30 -6.83
N ARG A 173 -26.10 16.17 -6.92
CA ARG A 173 -27.24 15.82 -6.06
C ARG A 173 -26.97 14.43 -5.46
N PRO A 174 -26.56 14.35 -4.19
CA PRO A 174 -26.35 13.08 -3.51
C PRO A 174 -27.63 12.24 -3.52
N PHE A 175 -27.50 10.94 -3.74
CA PHE A 175 -28.63 10.00 -3.76
C PHE A 175 -28.73 9.16 -2.47
N TRP A 176 -27.73 9.25 -1.59
CA TRP A 176 -27.64 8.50 -0.34
C TRP A 176 -28.02 9.37 0.86
N VAL A 177 -28.35 8.72 1.97
CA VAL A 177 -28.61 9.39 3.25
C VAL A 177 -27.30 9.52 4.03
N TRP A 178 -26.90 10.76 4.27
CA TRP A 178 -25.65 11.08 4.96
C TRP A 178 -25.55 10.42 6.35
N ARG A 179 -24.42 9.76 6.63
CA ARG A 179 -24.08 9.05 7.88
C ARG A 179 -24.85 7.76 8.15
N GLU A 180 -25.48 7.15 7.14
CA GLU A 180 -26.11 5.82 7.29
C GLU A 180 -25.17 4.63 6.98
N GLY A 181 -23.91 4.91 6.61
CA GLY A 181 -22.87 3.89 6.45
C GLY A 181 -22.40 3.74 5.00
N GLY A 182 -21.76 2.60 4.71
CA GLY A 182 -21.21 2.28 3.40
C GLY A 182 -21.85 1.04 2.77
N ILE A 183 -21.68 0.91 1.46
CA ILE A 183 -22.12 -0.25 0.69
C ILE A 183 -20.96 -1.24 0.60
N ARG A 184 -21.24 -2.53 0.88
CA ARG A 184 -20.33 -3.64 0.62
C ARG A 184 -20.93 -4.51 -0.47
N LEU A 185 -20.16 -4.78 -1.52
CA LEU A 185 -20.66 -5.55 -2.65
C LEU A 185 -20.58 -7.05 -2.37
N ALA A 186 -21.74 -7.67 -2.25
CA ALA A 186 -21.91 -9.11 -2.01
C ALA A 186 -22.25 -9.85 -3.31
N TRP A 187 -21.21 -10.22 -4.06
CA TRP A 187 -21.32 -11.03 -5.26
C TRP A 187 -21.63 -12.50 -4.93
N SER A 188 -22.34 -13.21 -5.81
CA SER A 188 -22.38 -14.68 -5.77
C SER A 188 -21.16 -15.30 -6.47
N ALA A 189 -20.88 -16.56 -6.18
CA ALA A 189 -19.79 -17.29 -6.85
C ALA A 189 -20.00 -17.36 -8.38
N GLU A 190 -21.24 -17.51 -8.84
CA GLU A 190 -21.62 -17.53 -10.25
C GLU A 190 -21.44 -16.16 -10.92
N GLU A 191 -21.82 -15.07 -10.25
CA GLU A 191 -21.58 -13.71 -10.76
C GLU A 191 -20.09 -13.37 -10.86
N LEU A 192 -19.24 -14.00 -10.03
CA LEU A 192 -17.79 -13.85 -10.08
C LEU A 192 -17.14 -14.75 -11.13
N SER A 193 -17.63 -15.98 -11.32
CA SER A 193 -17.07 -16.93 -12.30
C SER A 193 -17.17 -16.42 -13.72
N ASP A 194 -18.28 -15.74 -14.02
CA ASP A 194 -18.59 -15.28 -15.38
C ASP A 194 -18.04 -13.88 -15.66
N ARG A 195 -17.45 -13.23 -14.64
CA ARG A 195 -17.00 -11.84 -14.72
C ARG A 195 -15.48 -11.72 -14.92
N SER A 196 -15.12 -11.16 -16.05
CA SER A 196 -13.73 -10.84 -16.41
C SER A 196 -13.39 -9.34 -16.28
N ASP A 197 -14.38 -8.49 -16.02
CA ASP A 197 -14.15 -7.06 -15.86
C ASP A 197 -13.55 -6.69 -14.49
N TRP A 198 -13.11 -5.44 -14.36
CA TRP A 198 -12.45 -4.95 -13.15
C TRP A 198 -13.41 -4.70 -11.99
N VAL A 199 -14.73 -4.59 -12.21
CA VAL A 199 -15.65 -4.20 -11.13
C VAL A 199 -15.84 -5.30 -10.09
N LYS A 200 -15.43 -6.54 -10.39
CA LYS A 200 -15.35 -7.61 -9.38
C LYS A 200 -14.33 -7.30 -8.26
N GLY A 201 -13.36 -6.43 -8.54
CA GLY A 201 -12.41 -5.90 -7.56
C GLY A 201 -12.94 -4.72 -6.76
N LEU A 202 -14.17 -4.25 -6.99
CA LEU A 202 -14.78 -3.16 -6.23
C LEU A 202 -15.26 -3.71 -4.87
N CYS A 203 -14.66 -3.23 -3.78
CA CYS A 203 -14.81 -3.85 -2.46
C CYS A 203 -15.84 -3.12 -1.59
N THR A 204 -15.65 -1.82 -1.41
CA THR A 204 -16.48 -0.97 -0.54
C THR A 204 -16.75 0.35 -1.23
N VAL A 205 -17.92 0.92 -0.97
CA VAL A 205 -18.28 2.29 -1.35
C VAL A 205 -18.70 3.01 -0.08
N GLU A 206 -17.99 4.07 0.27
CA GLU A 206 -18.17 4.76 1.53
C GLU A 206 -18.30 6.26 1.31
N GLU A 207 -19.06 6.92 2.18
CA GLU A 207 -19.10 8.37 2.23
C GLU A 207 -17.72 8.96 2.53
N MET A 208 -17.33 9.99 1.80
CA MET A 208 -16.13 10.73 2.14
C MET A 208 -16.42 11.66 3.32
N ALA A 209 -15.98 11.27 4.53
CA ALA A 209 -16.12 12.14 5.70
C ALA A 209 -15.59 13.55 5.42
N GLY A 210 -16.42 14.54 5.76
CA GLY A 210 -16.18 15.96 5.45
C GLY A 210 -16.88 16.45 4.17
N SER A 211 -17.45 15.57 3.34
CA SER A 211 -18.17 15.95 2.12
C SER A 211 -19.49 15.21 1.96
N GLN A 212 -20.59 15.94 1.84
CA GLN A 212 -21.92 15.37 1.56
C GLN A 212 -22.11 15.00 0.08
N HIS A 213 -21.12 15.32 -0.78
CA HIS A 213 -21.23 15.18 -2.22
C HIS A 213 -20.31 14.10 -2.79
N VAL A 214 -19.44 13.50 -1.99
CA VAL A 214 -18.42 12.57 -2.47
C VAL A 214 -18.54 11.22 -1.79
N ILE A 215 -18.56 10.16 -2.59
CA ILE A 215 -18.31 8.79 -2.14
C ILE A 215 -16.95 8.31 -2.64
N CYS A 216 -16.34 7.38 -1.92
CA CYS A 216 -15.08 6.74 -2.25
C CYS A 216 -15.33 5.25 -2.45
N ALA A 217 -15.08 4.74 -3.65
CA ALA A 217 -15.04 3.32 -3.94
C ALA A 217 -13.60 2.81 -3.84
N TRP A 218 -13.41 1.65 -3.23
CA TRP A 218 -12.13 0.93 -3.22
C TRP A 218 -12.11 -0.15 -4.29
N VAL A 219 -10.99 -0.25 -5.00
CA VAL A 219 -10.71 -1.30 -5.97
C VAL A 219 -9.40 -1.99 -5.57
N ALA A 220 -9.39 -3.32 -5.49
CA ALA A 220 -8.22 -4.08 -5.05
C ALA A 220 -7.92 -5.28 -5.94
N GLY A 221 -6.66 -5.74 -5.93
CA GLY A 221 -6.16 -6.83 -6.75
C GLY A 221 -5.76 -6.41 -8.17
N PRO A 222 -5.53 -7.36 -9.08
CA PRO A 222 -5.25 -7.10 -10.50
C PRO A 222 -6.25 -6.16 -11.18
N GLU A 223 -7.49 -6.13 -10.68
CA GLU A 223 -8.58 -5.27 -11.09
C GLU A 223 -8.30 -3.80 -10.83
N ALA A 224 -7.54 -3.46 -9.77
CA ALA A 224 -7.09 -2.09 -9.53
C ALA A 224 -6.22 -1.61 -10.69
N SER A 225 -5.30 -2.44 -11.18
CA SER A 225 -4.48 -2.15 -12.38
C SER A 225 -5.32 -2.13 -13.65
N ALA A 226 -6.32 -3.01 -13.78
CA ALA A 226 -7.25 -2.99 -14.91
C ALA A 226 -8.07 -1.69 -14.98
N MET A 227 -8.55 -1.22 -13.83
CA MET A 227 -9.28 0.04 -13.72
C MET A 227 -8.43 1.25 -14.13
N GLU A 228 -7.12 1.26 -13.81
CA GLU A 228 -6.23 2.38 -14.18
C GLU A 228 -6.13 2.62 -15.69
N ARG A 229 -6.41 1.60 -16.51
CA ARG A 229 -6.39 1.65 -17.98
C ARG A 229 -7.68 2.21 -18.59
N CYS A 230 -8.77 2.25 -17.83
CA CYS A 230 -10.04 2.83 -18.28
C CYS A 230 -9.98 4.36 -18.31
N THR A 231 -10.87 5.03 -19.05
CA THR A 231 -11.10 6.47 -18.93
C THR A 231 -11.96 6.81 -17.71
N ASP A 232 -12.05 8.08 -17.34
CA ASP A 232 -12.88 8.49 -16.20
C ASP A 232 -14.37 8.28 -16.49
N GLU A 233 -14.80 8.41 -17.75
CA GLU A 233 -16.17 8.14 -18.20
C GLU A 233 -16.51 6.65 -18.10
N GLU A 234 -15.60 5.77 -18.52
CA GLU A 234 -15.76 4.32 -18.39
C GLU A 234 -15.84 3.90 -16.92
N VAL A 235 -15.03 4.52 -16.06
CA VAL A 235 -15.08 4.28 -14.61
C VAL A 235 -16.40 4.78 -14.02
N ALA A 236 -16.82 6.00 -14.36
CA ALA A 236 -18.10 6.56 -13.91
C ALA A 236 -19.28 5.66 -14.31
N ASP A 237 -19.30 5.18 -15.55
CA ASP A 237 -20.37 4.32 -16.04
C ASP A 237 -20.35 2.93 -15.40
N ALA A 238 -19.18 2.31 -15.29
CA ALA A 238 -19.04 1.01 -14.63
C ALA A 238 -19.49 1.06 -13.16
N VAL A 239 -19.03 2.06 -12.39
CA VAL A 239 -19.44 2.19 -10.98
C VAL A 239 -20.93 2.53 -10.86
N THR A 240 -21.46 3.40 -11.73
CA THR A 240 -22.89 3.74 -11.72
C THR A 240 -23.75 2.51 -12.01
N ARG A 241 -23.37 1.67 -12.99
CA ARG A 241 -24.08 0.40 -13.27
C ARG A 241 -24.09 -0.53 -12.07
N VAL A 242 -22.95 -0.69 -11.40
CA VAL A 242 -22.84 -1.49 -10.18
C VAL A 242 -23.71 -0.93 -9.07
N LEU A 243 -23.69 0.38 -8.84
CA LEU A 243 -24.55 1.02 -7.83
C LEU A 243 -26.03 0.80 -8.15
N ARG A 244 -26.48 1.05 -9.39
CA ARG A 244 -27.86 0.78 -9.82
C ARG A 244 -28.27 -0.69 -9.62
N GLN A 245 -27.37 -1.62 -9.92
CA GLN A 245 -27.60 -3.05 -9.72
C GLN A 245 -27.80 -3.39 -8.23
N PHE A 246 -26.89 -2.93 -7.36
CA PHE A 246 -26.90 -3.29 -5.94
C PHE A 246 -27.92 -2.52 -5.11
N THR A 247 -28.30 -1.30 -5.51
CA THR A 247 -29.38 -0.54 -4.85
C THR A 247 -30.77 -0.88 -5.41
N GLY A 248 -30.84 -1.47 -6.61
CA GLY A 248 -32.09 -1.70 -7.33
C GLY A 248 -32.74 -0.41 -7.85
N ASP A 249 -32.01 0.70 -7.88
CA ASP A 249 -32.50 1.99 -8.36
C ASP A 249 -31.83 2.35 -9.71
N PRO A 250 -32.53 2.20 -10.85
CA PRO A 250 -31.97 2.55 -12.16
C PRO A 250 -31.86 4.06 -12.37
N SER A 251 -32.47 4.88 -11.52
CA SER A 251 -32.50 6.35 -11.67
C SER A 251 -31.29 7.05 -11.06
N LEU A 252 -30.39 6.30 -10.38
CA LEU A 252 -29.20 6.89 -9.77
C LEU A 252 -28.41 7.72 -10.79
N PRO A 253 -28.04 8.97 -10.44
CA PRO A 253 -27.33 9.86 -11.35
C PRO A 253 -25.92 9.34 -11.62
N TYR A 254 -25.32 9.80 -12.70
CA TYR A 254 -23.87 9.69 -12.90
C TYR A 254 -23.14 10.70 -12.00
N PRO A 255 -21.90 10.41 -11.56
CA PRO A 255 -21.06 11.40 -10.92
C PRO A 255 -20.73 12.53 -11.89
N CYS A 256 -20.59 13.75 -11.38
CA CYS A 256 -20.16 14.90 -12.19
C CYS A 256 -18.65 15.01 -12.29
N ASN A 257 -17.90 14.50 -11.30
CA ASN A 257 -16.44 14.44 -11.33
C ASN A 257 -15.95 13.08 -10.81
N VAL A 258 -14.84 12.62 -11.36
CA VAL A 258 -14.13 11.41 -10.94
C VAL A 258 -12.69 11.80 -10.61
N LEU A 259 -12.21 11.38 -9.44
CA LEU A 259 -10.80 11.45 -9.07
C LEU A 259 -10.36 10.07 -8.62
N ARG A 260 -9.27 9.54 -9.17
CA ARG A 260 -8.80 8.20 -8.83
C ARG A 260 -7.29 8.13 -8.67
N SER A 261 -6.84 7.25 -7.77
CA SER A 261 -5.43 6.94 -7.66
C SER A 261 -4.98 5.98 -8.77
N LYS A 262 -3.68 6.00 -9.07
CA LYS A 262 -3.04 5.09 -10.03
C LYS A 262 -1.76 4.48 -9.45
N TRP A 263 -1.85 3.88 -8.26
CA TRP A 263 -0.69 3.37 -7.53
C TRP A 263 0.02 2.22 -8.26
N CYS A 264 -0.69 1.43 -9.06
CA CYS A 264 -0.13 0.27 -9.74
C CYS A 264 0.82 0.68 -10.87
N SER A 265 0.40 1.65 -11.69
CA SER A 265 1.19 2.16 -12.83
C SER A 265 2.16 3.27 -12.46
N ASP A 266 2.10 3.81 -11.24
CA ASP A 266 3.07 4.79 -10.76
C ASP A 266 4.46 4.13 -10.62
N PRO A 267 5.49 4.58 -11.37
CA PRO A 267 6.81 3.97 -11.36
C PRO A 267 7.57 4.16 -10.03
N PHE A 268 7.10 5.02 -9.13
CA PHE A 268 7.71 5.26 -7.81
C PHE A 268 7.07 4.45 -6.69
N PHE A 269 5.98 3.72 -6.98
CA PHE A 269 5.29 2.87 -6.02
C PHE A 269 5.15 1.43 -6.52
N CYS A 270 4.75 1.23 -7.78
CA CYS A 270 4.52 -0.07 -8.41
C CYS A 270 3.55 -0.96 -7.61
N GLY A 271 2.50 -0.35 -7.05
CA GLY A 271 1.53 -0.99 -6.15
C GLY A 271 1.21 -0.11 -4.95
N ALA A 272 0.48 -0.65 -3.99
CA ALA A 272 0.01 0.09 -2.83
C ALA A 272 0.85 -0.18 -1.58
N TYR A 273 0.85 -1.42 -1.07
CA TYR A 273 1.45 -1.75 0.22
C TYR A 273 1.70 -3.25 0.41
N SER A 274 2.59 -3.61 1.33
CA SER A 274 3.05 -4.99 1.53
C SER A 274 2.08 -5.87 2.33
N TYR A 275 2.08 -7.17 2.07
CA TYR A 275 1.32 -8.15 2.87
C TYR A 275 2.11 -9.45 3.04
N MET A 276 1.66 -10.30 3.97
CA MET A 276 2.27 -11.61 4.18
C MET A 276 1.74 -12.60 3.13
N ALA A 277 2.51 -12.84 2.08
CA ALA A 277 2.20 -13.84 1.06
C ALA A 277 2.39 -15.28 1.57
N LEU A 278 1.84 -16.26 0.87
CA LEU A 278 1.86 -17.70 1.21
C LEU A 278 3.24 -18.19 1.69
N ASP A 279 4.28 -17.86 0.92
CA ASP A 279 5.66 -18.31 1.18
C ASP A 279 6.49 -17.28 1.96
N SER A 280 5.84 -16.24 2.49
CA SER A 280 6.50 -15.22 3.28
C SER A 280 6.51 -15.58 4.77
N THR A 281 7.42 -14.99 5.53
CA THR A 281 7.51 -15.14 6.98
C THR A 281 7.88 -13.80 7.58
N VAL A 282 7.67 -13.62 8.88
CA VAL A 282 8.20 -12.46 9.61
C VAL A 282 9.73 -12.35 9.44
N GLY A 283 10.43 -13.48 9.26
CA GLY A 283 11.86 -13.52 8.92
C GLY A 283 12.19 -12.69 7.68
N HIS A 284 11.41 -12.84 6.60
CA HIS A 284 11.61 -12.05 5.39
C HIS A 284 11.43 -10.52 5.61
N GLN A 285 10.56 -10.09 6.54
CA GLN A 285 10.47 -8.66 6.89
C GLN A 285 11.72 -8.17 7.63
N CYS A 286 12.27 -9.01 8.51
CA CYS A 286 13.55 -8.75 9.19
C CYS A 286 14.70 -8.71 8.17
N ASP A 287 14.75 -9.66 7.25
CA ASP A 287 15.78 -9.75 6.22
C ASP A 287 15.70 -8.55 5.27
N LEU A 288 14.49 -8.10 4.90
CA LEU A 288 14.30 -6.86 4.13
C LEU A 288 14.80 -5.62 4.90
N GLY A 289 14.55 -5.55 6.22
CA GLY A 289 15.01 -4.46 7.09
C GLY A 289 16.48 -4.52 7.53
N ALA A 290 17.17 -5.64 7.30
CA ALA A 290 18.56 -5.82 7.72
C ALA A 290 19.51 -4.88 6.94
N PRO A 291 20.53 -4.30 7.57
CA PRO A 291 21.49 -3.45 6.87
C PRO A 291 22.51 -4.31 6.09
N VAL A 292 23.13 -3.75 5.05
CA VAL A 292 24.05 -4.47 4.15
C VAL A 292 25.36 -3.67 3.94
N PRO A 293 26.55 -4.29 4.09
CA PRO A 293 26.75 -5.63 4.64
C PRO A 293 26.29 -5.71 6.10
N SER A 294 26.06 -6.92 6.60
CA SER A 294 25.68 -7.13 7.99
C SER A 294 26.70 -6.48 8.93
N VAL A 295 26.19 -5.88 10.01
CA VAL A 295 27.04 -5.20 10.99
C VAL A 295 28.00 -6.20 11.61
N SER A 296 29.29 -5.92 11.53
CA SER A 296 30.32 -6.62 12.30
C SER A 296 31.16 -5.61 13.08
N GLU A 297 31.92 -6.07 14.07
CA GLU A 297 32.83 -5.18 14.82
C GLU A 297 33.81 -4.42 13.91
N LEU A 298 34.12 -4.98 12.75
CA LEU A 298 35.11 -4.48 11.82
C LEU A 298 34.52 -3.74 10.61
N THR A 299 33.23 -3.95 10.30
CA THR A 299 32.60 -3.45 9.08
C THR A 299 31.27 -2.78 9.38
N ALA A 300 31.19 -1.48 9.11
CA ALA A 300 29.94 -0.74 9.13
C ALA A 300 29.06 -1.12 7.93
N PRO A 301 27.73 -1.14 8.07
CA PRO A 301 26.84 -1.26 6.94
C PRO A 301 26.94 -0.02 6.04
N VAL A 302 26.66 -0.20 4.76
CA VAL A 302 26.63 0.89 3.77
C VAL A 302 25.19 1.19 3.36
N LEU A 303 24.39 0.14 3.12
CA LEU A 303 22.98 0.24 2.83
C LEU A 303 22.17 -0.08 4.09
N LEU A 304 21.19 0.76 4.38
CA LEU A 304 20.19 0.55 5.42
C LEU A 304 18.80 0.55 4.78
N PHE A 305 17.83 -0.11 5.39
CA PHE A 305 16.50 -0.26 4.82
C PHE A 305 15.43 0.13 5.84
N ALA A 306 14.57 1.07 5.46
CA ALA A 306 13.38 1.45 6.19
C ALA A 306 12.17 1.51 5.24
N GLY A 307 11.01 1.83 5.79
CA GLY A 307 9.73 1.74 5.08
C GLY A 307 8.80 0.69 5.69
N GLU A 308 7.54 0.71 5.26
CA GLU A 308 6.47 -0.10 5.87
C GLU A 308 6.77 -1.60 5.80
N ALA A 309 7.30 -2.08 4.68
CA ALA A 309 7.57 -3.51 4.47
C ALA A 309 8.70 -4.07 5.36
N THR A 310 9.47 -3.20 6.01
CA THR A 310 10.60 -3.58 6.88
C THR A 310 10.23 -3.64 8.36
N CYS A 311 8.95 -3.49 8.71
CA CYS A 311 8.49 -3.37 10.09
C CYS A 311 7.58 -4.57 10.47
N PRO A 312 8.15 -5.64 11.05
CA PRO A 312 7.39 -6.74 11.62
C PRO A 312 6.22 -6.27 12.50
N GLY A 313 5.04 -6.83 12.27
CA GLY A 313 3.82 -6.51 13.00
C GLY A 313 3.12 -5.20 12.61
N HIS A 314 3.77 -4.28 11.90
CA HIS A 314 3.20 -2.98 11.51
C HIS A 314 3.35 -2.65 10.02
N TYR A 315 3.55 -3.66 9.18
CA TYR A 315 3.57 -3.52 7.73
C TYR A 315 2.26 -2.95 7.19
N SER A 316 2.28 -2.42 5.96
CA SER A 316 1.15 -1.75 5.30
C SER A 316 0.70 -0.44 5.95
N THR A 317 1.49 0.15 6.86
CA THR A 317 1.06 1.33 7.61
C THR A 317 2.08 2.47 7.63
N VAL A 318 1.55 3.68 7.80
CA VAL A 318 2.41 4.87 7.95
C VAL A 318 3.14 4.87 9.29
N HIS A 319 2.53 4.36 10.37
CA HIS A 319 3.24 4.27 11.65
C HIS A 319 4.35 3.23 11.61
N GLY A 320 4.17 2.09 10.93
CA GLY A 320 5.25 1.13 10.67
C GLY A 320 6.39 1.73 9.87
N ALA A 321 6.10 2.52 8.83
CA ALA A 321 7.12 3.27 8.09
C ALA A 321 7.87 4.28 8.98
N ARG A 322 7.16 4.97 9.88
CA ARG A 322 7.80 5.90 10.84
C ARG A 322 8.68 5.16 11.84
N LEU A 323 8.21 4.04 12.38
CA LEU A 323 8.96 3.22 13.34
C LEU A 323 10.24 2.68 12.71
N SER A 324 10.19 2.18 11.47
CA SER A 324 11.39 1.73 10.77
C SER A 324 12.34 2.88 10.42
N GLY A 325 11.82 4.07 10.11
CA GLY A 325 12.64 5.27 9.94
C GLY A 325 13.41 5.66 11.20
N ILE A 326 12.75 5.65 12.36
CA ILE A 326 13.40 5.91 13.66
C ILE A 326 14.45 4.85 13.96
N ARG A 327 14.13 3.57 13.73
CA ARG A 327 15.06 2.44 13.92
C ARG A 327 16.38 2.65 13.17
N GLU A 328 16.31 3.02 11.90
CA GLU A 328 17.53 3.22 11.11
C GLU A 328 18.26 4.52 11.44
N ALA A 329 17.54 5.59 11.80
CA ALA A 329 18.16 6.82 12.29
C ALA A 329 18.96 6.59 13.58
N GLU A 330 18.38 5.89 14.55
CA GLU A 330 19.06 5.50 15.79
C GLU A 330 20.29 4.62 15.50
N ARG A 331 20.17 3.66 14.58
CA ARG A 331 21.29 2.82 14.15
C ARG A 331 22.45 3.65 13.60
N ILE A 332 22.18 4.61 12.70
CA ILE A 332 23.20 5.51 12.14
C ILE A 332 23.87 6.32 13.25
N VAL A 333 23.10 6.86 14.20
CA VAL A 333 23.64 7.59 15.36
C VAL A 333 24.57 6.72 16.20
N GLN A 334 24.20 5.46 16.47
CA GLN A 334 25.03 4.55 17.25
C GLN A 334 26.31 4.16 16.51
N LEU A 335 26.23 3.87 15.21
CA LEU A 335 27.42 3.58 14.40
C LEU A 335 28.37 4.78 14.34
N THR A 336 27.83 6.00 14.22
CA THR A 336 28.62 7.24 14.23
C THR A 336 29.37 7.41 15.55
N LYS A 337 28.73 7.08 16.68
CA LYS A 337 29.38 7.07 18.00
C LYS A 337 30.46 6.00 18.09
N GLN A 338 30.15 4.77 17.66
CA GLN A 338 31.06 3.63 17.71
C GLN A 338 32.34 3.87 16.89
N PHE A 339 32.22 4.53 15.74
CA PHE A 339 33.36 4.82 14.85
C PHE A 339 33.96 6.21 15.04
N CYS A 340 33.53 6.96 16.06
CA CYS A 340 33.99 8.32 16.36
C CYS A 340 33.91 9.26 15.13
N GLY A 341 32.82 9.15 14.36
CA GLY A 341 32.64 9.83 13.08
C GLY A 341 32.03 8.90 12.01
N PRO A 342 32.02 9.32 10.73
CA PRO A 342 31.61 8.44 9.64
C PRO A 342 32.51 7.18 9.56
N PRO A 343 31.97 6.02 9.14
CA PRO A 343 32.76 4.81 8.97
C PRO A 343 33.98 5.04 8.07
N ARG A 344 35.17 4.72 8.58
CA ARG A 344 36.39 4.73 7.77
C ARG A 344 36.41 3.54 6.81
N ALA A 345 36.94 3.75 5.60
CA ALA A 345 37.15 2.68 4.64
C ALA A 345 38.05 1.57 5.24
N LEU A 346 37.78 0.31 4.88
CA LEU A 346 38.53 -0.86 5.37
C LEU A 346 40.06 -0.77 5.14
N ALA A 347 40.49 -0.02 4.11
CA ALA A 347 41.91 0.17 3.79
C ALA A 347 42.67 0.99 4.86
N ASP A 348 42.01 1.93 5.52
CA ASP A 348 42.63 2.80 6.52
C ASP A 348 42.83 2.11 7.88
N ARG A 349 42.10 1.03 8.14
CA ARG A 349 42.17 0.28 9.42
C ARG A 349 43.28 -0.74 9.49
N ARG A 350 43.88 -1.15 8.36
CA ARG A 350 45.03 -2.08 8.34
C ARG A 350 46.38 -1.40 8.56
N ARG A 351 46.41 -0.07 8.75
CA ARG A 351 47.62 0.74 8.94
C ARG A 351 47.86 1.21 10.37
N ASN A 352 46.93 0.93 11.29
CA ASN A 352 47.08 1.10 12.73
C ASN A 352 47.02 -0.27 13.39
#